data_AF-A0A661QT03-F1
#
_entry.id   AF-A0A661QT03-F1
#
_cell.length_a   1.000
_cell.length_b   1.000
_cell.length_c   1.000
_cell.angle_alpha   90.00
_cell.angle_beta   90.00
_cell.angle_gamma   90.00
#
_symmetry.space_group_name_H-M   'P 1'
#
loop_
_entity.id
_entity.type
_entity.pdbx_description
1 polymer ?
#
loop_
_entity_poly.entity_id
_entity_poly.type
_entity_poly.pdbx_seq_one_letter_code
_entity_poly.pdbx_strand_id
1 'polypeptide(L)'
;MSGRAARALVRGDCLAACSHANLSVHPESGFTYVGALILVVVTGIALTAASTYWSTKVRREKEAELLFRGDQICSAIESYYEKAPPGWAKSYPSRLEDLLKDPRYMKVMRHLRRVYKDPMTEDGQWGLVMDGKGGIKGVFSRGKNEPIKIGDFPEGYENFEKAKTYQDWKFVYEPAAKAPAKKKIKER
;
A
#
# COMPACT_ATOMS: atom_id res chain seq x y z
N MET A 1 -65.99 -1.17 -52.69
CA MET A 1 -65.23 -1.33 -53.95
C MET A 1 -63.91 -2.00 -53.58
N SER A 2 -63.84 -3.32 -53.72
CA SER A 2 -63.13 -4.04 -54.82
C SER A 2 -61.74 -4.48 -54.31
N GLY A 3 -61.29 -5.73 -54.36
CA GLY A 3 -61.80 -7.00 -54.91
C GLY A 3 -60.94 -8.14 -54.31
N ARG A 4 -61.53 -9.31 -54.04
CA ARG A 4 -61.36 -10.56 -54.84
C ARG A 4 -59.90 -10.95 -55.08
N ALA A 5 -59.36 -11.97 -54.41
CA ALA A 5 -59.57 -13.42 -54.63
C ALA A 5 -58.90 -13.97 -55.91
N ALA A 6 -57.88 -14.81 -55.72
CA ALA A 6 -57.48 -15.95 -56.57
C ALA A 6 -56.52 -16.80 -55.71
N ARG A 7 -56.82 -17.99 -55.19
CA ARG A 7 -57.37 -19.25 -55.76
C ARG A 7 -56.38 -19.94 -56.70
N ALA A 8 -55.65 -20.90 -56.13
CA ALA A 8 -55.14 -22.12 -56.77
C ALA A 8 -54.47 -22.96 -55.67
N LEU A 9 -54.47 -24.29 -55.63
CA LEU A 9 -55.32 -25.35 -56.15
C LEU A 9 -54.75 -26.61 -55.48
N VAL A 10 -55.61 -27.56 -55.16
CA VAL A 10 -55.28 -28.82 -54.50
C VAL A 10 -54.54 -29.77 -55.44
N ARG A 11 -53.51 -30.45 -54.90
CA ARG A 11 -53.03 -31.83 -55.16
C ARG A 11 -51.76 -31.99 -54.31
N GLY A 12 -51.70 -32.79 -53.26
CA GLY A 12 -52.13 -34.18 -53.18
C GLY A 12 -50.92 -35.03 -53.57
N ASP A 13 -50.08 -35.38 -52.59
CA ASP A 13 -49.24 -36.58 -52.61
C ASP A 13 -48.84 -36.95 -51.18
N CYS A 14 -49.32 -38.12 -50.76
CA CYS A 14 -48.78 -38.88 -49.65
C CYS A 14 -47.36 -39.34 -50.02
N LEU A 15 -46.44 -39.29 -49.06
CA LEU A 15 -45.32 -40.23 -48.85
C LEU A 15 -44.61 -39.73 -47.58
N ALA A 16 -44.90 -40.32 -46.43
CA ALA A 16 -44.08 -41.39 -45.87
C ALA A 16 -42.65 -40.91 -45.52
N ALA A 17 -42.45 -40.52 -44.27
CA ALA A 17 -41.25 -40.88 -43.51
C ALA A 17 -41.48 -40.55 -42.03
N CYS A 18 -41.83 -41.58 -41.28
CA CYS A 18 -41.60 -41.63 -39.84
C CYS A 18 -40.12 -41.36 -39.56
N SER A 19 -39.80 -40.41 -38.70
CA SER A 19 -38.61 -40.51 -37.86
C SER A 19 -39.00 -40.12 -36.45
N HIS A 20 -39.19 -41.15 -35.63
CA HIS A 20 -39.42 -41.05 -34.20
C HIS A 20 -38.39 -40.10 -33.58
N ALA A 21 -38.81 -38.89 -33.20
CA ALA A 21 -38.13 -38.16 -32.14
C ALA A 21 -38.46 -38.90 -30.84
N ASN A 22 -37.68 -39.94 -30.57
CA ASN A 22 -37.68 -40.63 -29.30
C ASN A 22 -37.16 -39.62 -28.28
N LEU A 23 -38.08 -38.94 -27.58
CA LEU A 23 -37.73 -38.15 -26.41
C LEU A 23 -37.37 -39.16 -25.33
N SER A 24 -36.11 -39.57 -25.32
CA SER A 24 -35.54 -40.39 -24.27
C SER A 24 -35.56 -39.57 -22.99
N VAL A 25 -36.66 -39.68 -22.24
CA VAL A 25 -36.69 -39.38 -20.81
C VAL A 25 -35.82 -40.42 -20.15
N HIS A 26 -34.53 -40.10 -20.03
CA HIS A 26 -33.64 -40.86 -19.17
C HIS A 26 -34.14 -40.70 -17.73
N PRO A 27 -34.24 -41.78 -16.94
CA PRO A 27 -34.52 -41.66 -15.51
C PRO A 27 -33.41 -40.80 -14.90
N GLU A 28 -33.78 -39.57 -14.53
CA GLU A 28 -32.82 -38.58 -14.07
C GLU A 28 -32.20 -39.05 -12.76
N SER A 29 -30.91 -39.38 -12.84
CA SER A 29 -30.11 -39.77 -11.68
C SER A 29 -29.91 -38.54 -10.80
N GLY A 30 -30.77 -38.37 -9.80
CA GLY A 30 -30.70 -37.28 -8.80
C GLY A 30 -29.36 -37.16 -8.06
N PHE A 31 -28.44 -38.10 -8.27
CA PHE A 31 -27.08 -38.10 -7.74
C PHE A 31 -26.15 -37.08 -8.42
N THR A 32 -26.36 -36.73 -9.70
CA THR A 32 -25.50 -35.74 -10.40
C THR A 32 -25.69 -34.33 -9.83
N TYR A 33 -26.92 -33.96 -9.47
CA TYR A 33 -27.21 -32.70 -8.80
C TYR A 33 -26.53 -32.60 -7.41
N VAL A 34 -26.59 -33.67 -6.62
CA VAL A 34 -25.90 -33.75 -5.33
C VAL A 34 -24.38 -33.64 -5.52
N GLY A 35 -23.82 -34.31 -6.52
CA GLY A 35 -22.40 -34.18 -6.88
C GLY A 35 -22.00 -32.75 -7.27
N ALA A 36 -22.83 -32.06 -8.07
CA ALA A 36 -22.60 -30.67 -8.47
C ALA A 36 -22.64 -29.71 -7.27
N LEU A 37 -23.60 -29.88 -6.34
CA LEU A 37 -23.65 -29.09 -5.11
C LEU A 37 -22.41 -29.31 -4.24
N ILE A 38 -21.97 -30.55 -4.09
CA ILE A 38 -20.74 -30.87 -3.33
C ILE A 38 -19.52 -30.23 -4.00
N LEU A 39 -19.40 -30.26 -5.33
CA LEU A 39 -18.30 -29.62 -6.06
C LEU A 39 -18.25 -28.10 -5.79
N VAL A 40 -19.41 -27.42 -5.85
CA VAL A 40 -19.50 -25.98 -5.56
C VAL A 40 -19.10 -25.68 -4.13
N VAL A 41 -19.54 -26.49 -3.16
CA VAL A 41 -19.18 -26.33 -1.74
C VAL A 41 -17.67 -26.51 -1.54
N VAL A 42 -17.09 -27.58 -2.08
CA VAL A 42 -15.64 -27.87 -1.99
C VAL A 42 -14.83 -26.74 -2.61
N THR A 43 -15.25 -26.25 -3.77
CA THR A 43 -14.60 -25.12 -4.46
C THR A 43 -14.70 -23.83 -3.62
N GLY A 44 -15.85 -23.54 -3.04
CA GLY A 44 -16.04 -22.38 -2.16
C GLY A 44 -15.15 -22.40 -0.91
N ILE A 45 -15.00 -23.58 -0.28
CA ILE A 45 -14.10 -23.76 0.87
C ILE A 45 -12.64 -23.57 0.43
N ALA A 46 -12.25 -24.14 -0.71
CA ALA A 46 -10.89 -24.03 -1.24
C ALA A 46 -10.48 -22.56 -1.53
N LEU A 47 -11.37 -21.74 -2.11
CA LEU A 47 -11.09 -20.32 -2.38
C LEU A 47 -10.91 -19.51 -1.09
N THR A 48 -11.68 -19.83 -0.04
CA THR A 48 -11.62 -19.10 1.23
C THR A 48 -10.25 -19.23 1.89
N ALA A 49 -9.63 -20.40 1.82
CA ALA A 49 -8.29 -20.66 2.39
C ALA A 49 -7.18 -19.83 1.71
N ALA A 50 -7.34 -19.47 0.42
CA ALA A 50 -6.34 -18.70 -0.32
C ALA A 50 -6.38 -17.18 -0.01
N SER A 51 -7.49 -16.66 0.54
CA SER A 51 -7.69 -15.20 0.71
C SER A 51 -6.87 -14.58 1.85
N THR A 52 -6.58 -15.33 2.91
CA THR A 52 -6.03 -14.75 4.16
C THR A 52 -4.55 -14.41 4.08
N TYR A 53 -3.84 -14.89 3.05
CA TYR A 53 -2.39 -14.71 2.91
C TYR A 53 -1.97 -13.28 2.48
N TRP A 54 -2.87 -12.53 1.85
CA TRP A 54 -2.52 -11.23 1.22
C TRP A 54 -2.32 -10.07 2.20
N SER A 55 -3.01 -10.09 3.35
CA SER A 55 -2.98 -8.97 4.31
C SER A 55 -1.58 -8.74 4.91
N THR A 56 -0.86 -9.82 5.18
CA THR A 56 0.49 -9.77 5.76
C THR A 56 1.53 -9.28 4.75
N LYS A 57 1.42 -9.69 3.48
CA LYS A 57 2.27 -9.21 2.38
C LYS A 57 2.14 -7.69 2.21
N VAL A 58 0.91 -7.20 2.10
CA VAL A 58 0.63 -5.75 1.94
C VAL A 58 1.16 -4.96 3.14
N ARG A 59 1.02 -5.48 4.37
CA ARG A 59 1.53 -4.80 5.56
C ARG A 59 3.06 -4.70 5.55
N ARG A 60 3.77 -5.76 5.16
CA ARG A 60 5.23 -5.74 5.03
C ARG A 60 5.70 -4.75 3.96
N GLU A 61 5.00 -4.67 2.83
CA GLU A 61 5.31 -3.70 1.76
C GLU A 61 5.11 -2.25 2.23
N LYS A 62 3.99 -1.97 2.91
CA LYS A 62 3.72 -0.63 3.49
C LYS A 62 4.78 -0.23 4.52
N GLU A 63 5.24 -1.17 5.32
CA GLU A 63 6.27 -0.94 6.33
C GLU A 63 7.65 -0.69 5.69
N ALA A 64 8.05 -1.48 4.69
CA ALA A 64 9.27 -1.23 3.92
C ALA A 64 9.22 0.15 3.24
N GLU A 65 8.06 0.52 2.70
CA GLU A 65 7.85 1.82 2.09
C GLU A 65 7.88 2.96 3.12
N LEU A 66 7.36 2.75 4.33
CA LEU A 66 7.45 3.71 5.43
C LEU A 66 8.92 3.98 5.80
N LEU A 67 9.73 2.93 5.94
CA LEU A 67 11.16 3.06 6.23
C LEU A 67 11.89 3.80 5.11
N PHE A 68 11.64 3.41 3.86
CA PHE A 68 12.23 4.07 2.70
C PHE A 68 11.85 5.56 2.61
N ARG A 69 10.57 5.89 2.78
CA ARG A 69 10.09 7.29 2.71
C ARG A 69 10.61 8.11 3.89
N GLY A 70 10.65 7.52 5.10
CA GLY A 70 11.19 8.15 6.30
C GLY A 70 12.69 8.46 6.16
N ASP A 71 13.47 7.51 5.64
CA ASP A 71 14.90 7.68 5.39
C ASP A 71 15.19 8.79 4.38
N GLN A 72 14.43 8.84 3.27
CA GLN A 72 14.56 9.90 2.27
C GLN A 72 14.25 11.29 2.83
N ILE A 73 13.30 11.39 3.76
CA ILE A 73 13.00 12.66 4.44
C ILE A 73 14.13 13.02 5.41
N CYS A 74 14.64 12.05 6.17
CA CYS A 74 15.76 12.25 7.10
C CYS A 74 17.02 12.73 6.37
N SER A 75 17.40 12.07 5.28
CA SER A 75 18.54 12.45 4.43
C SER A 75 18.33 13.84 3.77
N ALA A 76 17.09 14.17 3.40
CA ALA A 76 16.78 15.52 2.90
C ALA A 76 17.00 16.59 3.99
N ILE A 77 16.58 16.33 5.24
CA ILE A 77 16.80 17.23 6.38
C ILE A 77 18.29 17.37 6.68
N GLU A 78 19.05 16.28 6.69
CA GLU A 78 20.51 16.29 6.82
C GLU A 78 21.13 17.19 5.75
N SER A 79 20.82 16.94 4.48
CA SER A 79 21.41 17.71 3.38
C SER A 79 21.02 19.20 3.43
N TYR A 80 19.83 19.54 3.94
CA TYR A 80 19.39 20.93 4.16
C TYR A 80 20.15 21.60 5.31
N TYR A 81 20.42 20.85 6.38
CA TYR A 81 21.19 21.34 7.52
C TYR A 81 22.68 21.54 7.16
N GLU A 82 23.25 20.65 6.36
CA GLU A 82 24.66 20.69 5.96
C GLU A 82 24.94 21.70 4.85
N LYS A 83 24.07 21.78 3.85
CA LYS A 83 24.20 22.74 2.74
C LYS A 83 23.59 24.09 3.10
N ALA A 84 23.86 24.58 4.31
CA ALA A 84 23.52 25.96 4.64
C ALA A 84 24.40 26.92 3.79
N PRO A 85 23.83 27.99 3.19
CA PRO A 85 24.63 28.96 2.45
C PRO A 85 25.71 29.61 3.33
N PRO A 86 26.84 30.02 2.74
CA PRO A 86 27.88 30.75 3.48
C PRO A 86 27.30 32.00 4.16
N GLY A 87 27.54 32.16 5.47
CA GLY A 87 27.01 33.26 6.27
C GLY A 87 25.67 33.00 6.95
N TRP A 88 25.00 31.87 6.68
CA TRP A 88 23.79 31.45 7.40
C TRP A 88 24.11 30.47 8.53
N ALA A 89 23.41 30.61 9.66
CA ALA A 89 23.48 29.63 10.73
C ALA A 89 22.80 28.33 10.31
N LYS A 90 23.41 27.17 10.63
CA LYS A 90 22.79 25.87 10.41
C LYS A 90 21.48 25.78 11.20
N SER A 91 20.39 25.59 10.49
CA SER A 91 19.04 25.56 11.07
C SER A 91 18.14 24.63 10.27
N TYR A 92 17.29 23.91 10.98
CA TYR A 92 16.28 23.01 10.41
C TYR A 92 15.23 23.76 9.58
N PRO A 93 14.57 23.09 8.62
CA PRO A 93 13.49 23.69 7.83
C PRO A 93 12.27 23.96 8.71
N SER A 94 11.48 25.00 8.40
CA SER A 94 10.26 25.30 9.16
C SER A 94 9.07 24.48 8.66
N ARG A 95 9.10 24.05 7.39
CA ARG A 95 8.05 23.26 6.75
C ARG A 95 8.67 22.21 5.82
N LEU A 96 7.96 21.12 5.54
CA LEU A 96 8.48 20.08 4.63
C LEU A 96 8.66 20.61 3.20
N GLU A 97 7.88 21.61 2.80
CA GLU A 97 7.97 22.22 1.47
C GLU A 97 9.32 22.92 1.25
N ASP A 98 9.99 23.38 2.31
CA ASP A 98 11.32 23.99 2.23
C ASP A 98 12.37 22.97 1.76
N LEU A 99 12.15 21.67 2.00
CA LEU A 99 13.00 20.59 1.49
C LEU A 99 12.87 20.41 -0.04
N LEU A 100 11.73 20.80 -0.62
CA LEU A 100 11.54 20.77 -2.07
C LEU A 100 12.17 21.98 -2.75
N LYS A 101 12.05 23.15 -2.11
CA LYS A 101 12.54 24.42 -2.64
C LYS A 101 13.09 25.24 -1.48
N ASP A 102 14.40 25.19 -1.32
CA ASP A 102 15.06 25.98 -0.28
C ASP A 102 14.93 27.48 -0.61
N PRO A 103 14.25 28.29 0.24
CA PRO A 103 14.12 29.73 0.03
C PRO A 103 15.43 30.50 0.27
N ARG A 104 16.44 29.88 0.88
CA ARG A 104 17.73 30.51 1.20
C ARG A 104 18.62 30.68 -0.03
N TYR A 105 18.35 29.93 -1.09
CA TYR A 105 19.09 30.01 -2.35
C TYR A 105 18.29 30.77 -3.42
N MET A 106 18.95 31.70 -4.12
CA MET A 106 18.38 32.34 -5.32
C MET A 106 18.12 31.33 -6.45
N LYS A 107 18.89 30.24 -6.50
CA LYS A 107 18.68 29.12 -7.43
C LYS A 107 17.89 28.02 -6.72
N VAL A 108 16.95 27.38 -7.43
CA VAL A 108 16.14 26.28 -6.88
C VAL A 108 17.03 25.10 -6.49
N MET A 109 17.29 24.97 -5.19
CA MET A 109 17.92 23.79 -4.58
C MET A 109 16.84 22.86 -4.04
N ARG A 110 16.88 21.60 -4.47
CA ARG A 110 15.90 20.56 -4.09
C ARG A 110 16.64 19.47 -3.31
N HIS A 111 16.28 19.31 -2.05
CA HIS A 111 16.82 18.26 -1.19
C HIS A 111 15.97 16.99 -1.27
N LEU A 112 14.68 17.15 -1.57
CA LEU A 112 13.73 16.07 -1.75
C LEU A 112 13.15 16.08 -3.17
N ARG A 113 12.96 14.89 -3.78
CA ARG A 113 12.36 14.78 -5.12
C ARG A 113 10.87 15.14 -5.12
N ARG A 114 10.14 14.67 -4.11
CA ARG A 114 8.70 14.88 -3.91
C ARG A 114 8.37 14.74 -2.44
N VAL A 115 7.33 15.42 -1.95
CA VAL A 115 6.82 15.17 -0.59
C VAL A 115 6.16 13.80 -0.59
N TYR A 116 6.78 12.85 0.12
CA TYR A 116 6.23 11.52 0.31
C TYR A 116 5.09 11.56 1.32
N LYS A 117 4.03 10.81 1.07
CA LYS A 117 2.92 10.63 2.03
C LYS A 117 3.23 9.48 2.99
N ASP A 118 2.60 9.45 4.15
CA ASP A 118 2.66 8.31 5.06
C ASP A 118 1.83 7.13 4.50
N PRO A 119 2.40 5.94 4.22
CA PRO A 119 1.65 4.79 3.71
C PRO A 119 0.76 4.10 4.77
N MET A 120 0.93 4.42 6.06
CA MET A 120 0.14 3.85 7.16
C MET A 120 -1.13 4.65 7.48
N THR A 121 -1.22 5.89 7.01
CA THR A 121 -2.32 6.81 7.32
C THR A 121 -3.12 7.11 6.04
N GLU A 122 -4.45 7.08 6.10
CA GLU A 122 -5.30 7.39 4.93
C GLU A 122 -5.12 8.84 4.45
N ASP A 123 -4.97 9.78 5.40
CA ASP A 123 -4.69 11.19 5.11
C ASP A 123 -3.27 11.41 4.53
N GLY A 124 -2.38 10.41 4.65
CA GLY A 124 -0.99 10.48 4.19
C GLY A 124 -0.13 11.53 4.90
N GLN A 125 -0.58 12.05 6.04
CA GLN A 125 0.11 13.10 6.80
C GLN A 125 1.12 12.52 7.79
N TRP A 126 2.33 13.08 7.78
CA TRP A 126 3.37 12.77 8.75
C TRP A 126 3.17 13.55 10.05
N GLY A 127 3.54 12.93 11.17
CA GLY A 127 3.83 13.65 12.40
C GLY A 127 5.19 14.34 12.29
N LEU A 128 5.30 15.57 12.82
CA LEU A 128 6.53 16.36 12.77
C LEU A 128 7.24 16.33 14.12
N VAL A 129 8.55 16.13 14.10
CA VAL A 129 9.40 16.28 15.27
C VAL A 129 10.07 17.65 15.19
N MET A 130 9.65 18.57 16.06
CA MET A 130 10.22 19.90 16.13
C MET A 130 11.44 19.93 17.06
N ASP A 131 12.43 20.77 16.73
CA ASP A 131 13.49 21.19 17.63
C ASP A 131 12.99 22.30 18.56
N GLY A 132 13.72 22.59 19.63
CA GLY A 132 13.39 23.66 20.60
C GLY A 132 13.33 25.07 19.99
N LYS A 133 13.82 25.24 18.74
CA LYS A 133 13.76 26.49 17.97
C LYS A 133 12.61 26.52 16.94
N GLY A 134 11.74 25.51 16.91
CA GLY A 134 10.60 25.44 15.99
C GLY A 134 10.92 24.95 14.57
N GLY A 135 12.12 24.42 14.33
CA GLY A 135 12.47 23.78 13.06
C GLY A 135 12.20 22.28 13.08
N ILE A 136 11.87 21.67 11.95
CA ILE A 136 11.56 20.25 11.82
C ILE A 136 12.87 19.46 11.75
N LYS A 137 13.19 18.73 12.82
CA LYS A 137 14.36 17.84 12.87
C LYS A 137 14.08 16.43 12.40
N GLY A 138 12.81 16.07 12.23
CA GLY A 138 12.41 14.73 11.84
C GLY A 138 10.93 14.55 11.61
N VAL A 139 10.55 13.34 11.20
CA VAL A 139 9.17 12.93 10.96
C VAL A 139 8.87 11.57 11.60
N PHE A 140 7.61 11.30 11.89
CA PHE A 140 7.14 10.00 12.36
C PHE A 140 5.78 9.68 11.77
N SER A 141 5.44 8.39 11.66
CA SER A 141 4.13 7.97 11.16
C SER A 141 3.07 8.12 12.25
N ARG A 142 1.85 8.52 11.87
CA ARG A 142 0.73 8.61 12.82
C ARG A 142 0.03 7.25 13.04
N GLY A 143 0.41 6.23 12.28
CA GLY A 143 -0.16 4.90 12.35
C GLY A 143 -0.06 4.27 13.75
N LYS A 144 -1.17 3.76 14.27
CA LYS A 144 -1.24 3.11 15.60
C LYS A 144 -0.87 1.61 15.57
N ASN A 145 -0.63 1.08 14.39
CA ASN A 145 -0.36 -0.34 14.20
C ASN A 145 1.04 -0.71 14.75
N GLU A 146 1.20 -1.98 15.09
CA GLU A 146 2.48 -2.50 15.58
C GLU A 146 3.45 -2.78 14.42
N PRO A 147 4.76 -2.51 14.57
CA PRO A 147 5.76 -2.88 13.58
C PRO A 147 5.92 -4.41 13.49
N ILE A 148 6.08 -4.94 12.27
CA ILE A 148 6.43 -6.36 12.07
C ILE A 148 7.96 -6.52 12.16
N LYS A 149 8.71 -5.49 11.74
CA LYS A 149 10.17 -5.47 11.79
C LYS A 149 10.65 -5.07 13.18
N ILE A 150 11.36 -5.98 13.83
CA ILE A 150 11.87 -5.82 15.21
C ILE A 150 13.41 -5.68 15.23
N GLY A 151 14.09 -5.95 14.10
CA GLY A 151 15.56 -5.86 14.01
C GLY A 151 16.04 -5.67 12.58
N ASP A 152 17.37 -5.65 12.40
CA ASP A 152 18.04 -5.39 11.12
C ASP A 152 17.79 -3.96 10.60
N PHE A 153 17.89 -2.99 11.51
CA PHE A 153 17.83 -1.58 11.14
C PHE A 153 19.23 -1.04 10.79
N PRO A 154 19.34 -0.13 9.82
CA PRO A 154 20.61 0.54 9.54
C PRO A 154 21.06 1.41 10.72
N GLU A 155 22.35 1.73 10.74
CA GLU A 155 22.97 2.55 11.79
C GLU A 155 22.21 3.87 11.97
N GLY A 156 21.94 4.26 13.22
CA GLY A 156 21.12 5.44 13.56
C GLY A 156 19.65 5.17 13.89
N TYR A 157 19.14 3.97 13.59
CA TYR A 157 17.73 3.59 13.84
C TYR A 157 17.55 2.53 14.94
N GLU A 158 18.56 2.30 15.79
CA GLU A 158 18.50 1.33 16.91
C GLU A 158 17.30 1.55 17.84
N ASN A 159 16.80 2.79 17.94
CA ASN A 159 15.65 3.13 18.76
C ASN A 159 14.33 2.49 18.27
N PHE A 160 14.29 2.02 17.03
CA PHE A 160 13.09 1.43 16.41
C PHE A 160 12.85 -0.02 16.85
N GLU A 161 13.88 -0.74 17.29
CA GLU A 161 13.75 -2.12 17.78
C GLU A 161 12.91 -2.23 19.05
N LYS A 162 12.90 -1.17 19.85
CA LYS A 162 12.16 -1.11 21.13
C LYS A 162 10.76 -0.50 21.00
N ALA A 163 10.40 -0.06 19.79
CA ALA A 163 9.15 0.60 19.52
C ALA A 163 7.99 -0.39 19.54
N LYS A 164 6.89 0.00 20.19
CA LYS A 164 5.65 -0.80 20.19
C LYS A 164 4.73 -0.39 19.04
N THR A 165 4.87 0.84 18.54
CA THR A 165 4.01 1.40 17.49
C THR A 165 4.81 2.15 16.44
N TYR A 166 4.23 2.34 15.25
CA TYR A 166 4.86 3.18 14.21
C TYR A 166 5.01 4.66 14.62
N GLN A 167 4.33 5.12 15.66
CA GLN A 167 4.51 6.48 16.21
C GLN A 167 5.83 6.65 16.94
N ASP A 168 6.36 5.56 17.49
CA ASP A 168 7.66 5.55 18.17
C ASP A 168 8.81 5.54 17.15
N TRP A 169 8.54 5.19 15.89
CA TRP A 169 9.49 5.29 14.79
C TRP A 169 9.65 6.73 14.33
N LYS A 170 10.54 7.43 15.03
CA LYS A 170 10.89 8.82 14.77
C LYS A 170 12.17 8.89 13.92
N PHE A 171 12.01 9.24 12.66
CA PHE A 171 13.12 9.51 11.74
C PHE A 171 13.65 10.91 12.04
N VAL A 172 14.71 10.99 12.87
CA VAL A 172 15.27 12.26 13.33
C VAL A 172 16.74 12.32 12.93
N TYR A 173 17.13 13.42 12.30
CA TYR A 173 18.53 13.75 12.13
C TYR A 173 19.00 14.60 13.31
N GLU A 174 20.00 14.13 14.04
CA GLU A 174 20.70 14.91 15.04
C GLU A 174 22.18 15.02 14.64
N PRO A 175 22.73 16.23 14.45
CA PRO A 175 24.13 16.38 14.08
C PRO A 175 25.01 15.81 15.20
N ALA A 176 26.14 15.20 14.85
CA ALA A 176 27.05 14.53 15.79
C ALA A 176 27.44 15.37 17.03
N ALA A 177 27.41 16.70 16.92
CA ALA A 177 27.67 17.62 18.02
C ALA A 177 26.58 17.63 19.12
N LYS A 178 25.35 17.15 18.82
CA LYS A 178 24.21 17.09 19.74
C LYS A 178 23.82 15.68 20.16
N ALA A 179 24.32 14.65 19.47
CA ALA A 179 24.09 13.27 19.89
C ALA A 179 24.71 13.06 21.28
N PRO A 180 23.96 12.58 22.29
CA PRO A 180 24.54 12.26 23.58
C PRO A 180 25.57 11.17 23.37
N ALA A 181 26.85 11.51 23.57
CA ALA A 181 27.95 10.56 23.48
C ALA A 181 27.60 9.37 24.38
N LYS A 182 27.33 8.20 23.78
CA LYS A 182 27.07 6.95 24.50
C LYS A 182 28.25 6.73 25.46
N LYS A 183 28.06 7.02 26.75
CA LYS A 183 29.04 6.69 27.80
C LYS A 183 29.19 5.18 27.78
N LYS A 184 30.30 4.67 27.21
CA LYS A 184 30.77 3.32 27.48
C LYS A 184 31.05 3.25 28.97
N ILE A 185 30.12 2.72 29.75
CA ILE A 185 30.38 2.28 31.11
C ILE A 185 31.34 1.10 30.96
N LYS A 186 32.62 1.38 31.19
CA LYS A 186 33.68 0.38 31.28
C LYS A 186 33.53 -0.27 32.66
N GLU A 187 32.78 -1.35 32.72
CA GLU A 187 32.74 -2.21 33.90
C GLU A 187 34.16 -2.75 34.14
N ARG A 188 34.62 -2.64 35.38
CA ARG A 188 36.00 -2.87 35.82
C ARG A 188 36.01 -4.01 36.82
#